data_AF-A0A2P6NZF0-F1
#
_entry.id   AF-A0A2P6NZF0-F1
#
_cell.length_a   1.000
_cell.length_b   1.000
_cell.length_c   1.000
_cell.angle_alpha   90.00
_cell.angle_beta   90.00
_cell.angle_gamma   90.00
#
_symmetry.space_group_name_H-M   'P 1'
#
loop_
_entity.id
_entity.type
_entity.pdbx_description
1 polymer ?
#
loop_
_entity_poly.entity_id
_entity_poly.type
_entity_poly.pdbx_seq_one_letter_code
_entity_poly.pdbx_strand_id
1 'polypeptide(L)'
;MSGQEQHNTPKPVSSPLRSSAHGLFKQPPSGTAEFDEDKAKEVIQSFSDEMVPRMLLSVERRQTARIGEGEDFTSYYTVTKGVYVKMSVVRAEPALGDQIMKCDHWEGNQIVKDAPALEGAPNFRRIPGTILFGVGQPSYEGLYRMKQILSSGKHVDYSSETAANDISSMADAGADQQSRPDRGHHSSNLKESGLRKEMTMDDGAFNRLVWINLREEPVIYIDGIPYAPRDRSTLNVNLEHLIGIEGYDLEKMEQRLKADITAKAKAEENKIEIVRQNEKMENVRETLTYTPGTIFTPKEIYTRIGEIIPVQYARVPITDECAPQERDFEELVFLLKDLVLITNSSITDTKVAVIFNCQMGRGRTTTGIVCAYLIMYVHTTHLENSLLEQWKNVEKKQRDGVDYNDGHYTVIKQLVSLLPNGEYIKYQVDKAIDACSQVQNLREAINECREIWLKGGKDAQKYHARGINYLERYWWLIVFNAYLAEEAPVGFKQSFPEWMKGRWGFKRLLKKLELQ
;
A
#
# COMPACT_ATOMS: atom_id res chain seq x y z
N MET A 1 35.34 64.35 29.50
CA MET A 1 35.22 64.00 30.93
C MET A 1 34.23 62.86 31.04
N SER A 2 34.66 61.75 31.66
CA SER A 2 33.93 60.52 32.07
C SER A 2 33.05 59.84 30.99
N GLY A 3 33.40 58.69 30.40
CA GLY A 3 33.74 57.39 31.03
C GLY A 3 32.44 56.57 31.17
N GLN A 4 32.30 55.28 30.85
CA GLN A 4 33.23 54.18 30.56
C GLN A 4 32.43 53.04 29.90
N GLU A 5 33.19 52.08 29.36
CA GLU A 5 32.83 50.82 28.70
C GLU A 5 31.78 49.95 29.45
N GLN A 6 30.99 49.19 28.68
CA GLN A 6 30.24 48.05 29.19
C GLN A 6 30.58 46.76 28.41
N HIS A 7 30.86 45.74 29.21
CA HIS A 7 31.23 44.37 28.87
C HIS A 7 30.07 43.55 28.28
N ASN A 8 30.46 42.63 27.38
CA ASN A 8 29.70 41.48 26.89
C ASN A 8 29.19 40.55 28.01
N THR A 9 27.93 40.11 27.90
CA THR A 9 27.48 38.75 28.27
C THR A 9 26.36 38.29 27.32
N PRO A 10 26.27 36.99 26.95
CA PRO A 10 25.33 36.51 25.94
C PRO A 10 23.95 36.19 26.52
N LYS A 11 22.89 36.56 25.79
CA LYS A 11 21.49 36.25 26.13
C LYS A 11 21.13 34.79 25.79
N PRO A 12 20.32 34.11 26.63
CA PRO A 12 19.82 32.76 26.33
C PRO A 12 18.68 32.81 25.30
N VAL A 13 18.73 31.92 24.32
CA VAL A 13 17.63 31.67 23.37
C VAL A 13 16.59 30.81 24.10
N SER A 14 15.41 31.38 24.33
CA SER A 14 14.24 30.68 24.87
C SER A 14 13.34 30.21 23.73
N SER A 15 12.91 28.96 23.81
CA SER A 15 11.88 28.34 22.99
C SER A 15 10.50 28.92 23.31
N PRO A 16 9.55 28.85 22.37
CA PRO A 16 8.18 28.51 22.77
C PRO A 16 7.51 27.57 21.76
N LEU A 17 7.37 26.30 22.14
CA LEU A 17 6.33 25.39 21.66
C LEU A 17 5.46 25.00 22.85
N ARG A 18 4.51 25.86 23.22
CA ARG A 18 3.34 25.51 24.04
C ARG A 18 2.22 26.55 23.82
N SER A 19 1.28 26.24 22.92
CA SER A 19 -0.17 26.57 22.97
C SER A 19 -0.77 26.12 21.63
N SER A 20 -1.93 25.48 21.47
CA SER A 20 -3.00 25.09 22.38
C SER A 20 -3.80 23.96 21.69
N ALA A 21 -3.66 22.72 22.16
CA ALA A 21 -4.47 21.58 21.69
C ALA A 21 -5.84 21.49 22.40
N HIS A 22 -6.22 22.50 23.19
CA HIS A 22 -7.41 22.46 24.05
C HIS A 22 -8.66 23.13 23.45
N GLY A 23 -8.61 23.62 22.20
CA GLY A 23 -9.73 24.33 21.56
C GLY A 23 -10.56 23.56 20.53
N LEU A 24 -10.12 22.36 20.09
CA LEU A 24 -10.67 21.70 18.89
C LEU A 24 -11.67 20.55 19.17
N PHE A 25 -11.93 20.24 20.44
CA PHE A 25 -12.89 19.20 20.84
C PHE A 25 -14.17 19.84 21.39
N LYS A 26 -14.99 20.44 20.53
CA LYS A 26 -16.40 20.70 20.88
C LYS A 26 -17.20 19.43 20.62
N GLN A 27 -18.06 19.07 21.57
CA GLN A 27 -19.01 17.97 21.41
C GLN A 27 -19.88 18.18 20.15
N PRO A 28 -20.25 17.10 19.45
CA PRO A 28 -21.06 17.19 18.24
C PRO A 28 -22.46 17.75 18.56
N PRO A 29 -23.09 18.47 17.61
CA PRO A 29 -24.47 18.91 17.76
C PRO A 29 -25.40 17.69 17.82
N SER A 30 -26.24 17.67 18.86
CA SER A 30 -27.31 16.71 19.06
C SER A 30 -28.30 16.76 17.87
N GLY A 31 -28.32 15.72 17.05
CA GLY A 31 -29.26 15.67 15.92
C GLY A 31 -29.02 14.58 14.89
N THR A 32 -28.58 13.39 15.31
CA THR A 32 -28.74 12.15 14.52
C THR A 32 -29.72 11.28 15.27
N ALA A 33 -30.73 10.74 14.58
CA ALA A 33 -31.72 9.84 15.20
C ALA A 33 -30.98 8.76 16.01
N GLU A 34 -31.28 8.69 17.31
CA GLU A 34 -30.68 7.70 18.19
C GLU A 34 -30.93 6.30 17.64
N PHE A 35 -29.90 5.48 17.72
CA PHE A 35 -30.00 4.06 17.43
C PHE A 35 -30.99 3.44 18.43
N ASP A 36 -32.18 3.12 17.93
CA ASP A 36 -33.25 2.50 18.70
C ASP A 36 -32.90 1.02 18.92
N GLU A 37 -32.18 0.78 20.02
CA GLU A 37 -31.69 -0.53 20.43
C GLU A 37 -32.84 -1.54 20.63
N ASP A 38 -34.02 -1.06 21.02
CA ASP A 38 -35.21 -1.89 21.21
C ASP A 38 -35.84 -2.29 19.87
N LYS A 39 -35.85 -1.40 18.88
CA LYS A 39 -36.28 -1.71 17.51
C LYS A 39 -35.30 -2.62 16.77
N ALA A 40 -33.99 -2.46 17.01
CA ALA A 40 -32.97 -3.37 16.51
C ALA A 40 -33.10 -4.76 17.17
N LYS A 41 -33.38 -4.82 18.48
CA LYS A 41 -33.70 -6.06 19.18
C LYS A 41 -34.98 -6.70 18.66
N GLU A 42 -36.04 -5.93 18.39
CA GLU A 42 -37.32 -6.43 17.87
C GLU A 42 -37.18 -7.03 16.46
N VAL A 43 -36.39 -6.40 15.59
CA VAL A 43 -36.00 -6.96 14.29
C VAL A 43 -35.21 -8.25 14.49
N ILE A 44 -34.19 -8.26 15.35
CA ILE A 44 -33.39 -9.48 15.64
C ILE A 44 -34.26 -10.59 16.26
N GLN A 45 -35.21 -10.26 17.14
CA GLN A 45 -36.13 -11.20 17.78
C GLN A 45 -37.07 -11.82 16.74
N SER A 46 -37.61 -11.00 15.83
CA SER A 46 -38.48 -11.45 14.72
C SER A 46 -37.77 -12.39 13.74
N PHE A 47 -36.44 -12.29 13.63
CA PHE A 47 -35.60 -13.22 12.86
C PHE A 47 -35.15 -14.45 13.67
N SER A 48 -35.30 -14.45 15.00
CA SER A 48 -34.76 -15.47 15.91
C SER A 48 -35.71 -16.65 16.17
N ASP A 49 -37.04 -16.43 16.15
CA ASP A 49 -38.01 -17.42 16.61
C ASP A 49 -38.11 -18.67 15.71
N GLU A 50 -37.75 -18.55 14.42
CA GLU A 50 -37.70 -19.68 13.49
C GLU A 50 -36.30 -20.29 13.32
N MET A 51 -35.24 -19.49 13.51
CA MET A 51 -33.86 -19.88 13.18
C MET A 51 -33.14 -20.54 14.37
N VAL A 52 -33.39 -20.08 15.60
CA VAL A 52 -32.71 -20.59 16.80
C VAL A 52 -33.05 -22.07 17.07
N PRO A 53 -34.31 -22.54 16.94
CA PRO A 53 -34.62 -23.96 17.10
C PRO A 53 -33.97 -24.83 16.00
N ARG A 54 -33.84 -24.32 14.77
CA ARG A 54 -33.17 -25.03 13.66
C ARG A 54 -31.65 -25.07 13.83
N MET A 55 -31.05 -24.01 14.37
CA MET A 55 -29.63 -23.99 14.75
C MET A 55 -29.33 -25.00 15.85
N LEU A 56 -30.15 -25.07 16.91
CA LEU A 56 -30.00 -26.04 17.99
C LEU A 56 -30.12 -27.49 17.50
N LEU A 57 -31.03 -27.78 16.56
CA LEU A 57 -31.16 -29.10 15.94
C LEU A 57 -29.97 -29.48 15.03
N SER A 58 -29.24 -28.50 14.50
CA SER A 58 -28.02 -28.74 13.70
C SER A 58 -26.78 -29.01 14.55
N VAL A 59 -26.78 -28.58 15.83
CA VAL A 59 -25.69 -28.80 16.80
C VAL A 59 -25.61 -30.26 17.26
N GLU A 60 -26.70 -31.04 17.17
CA GLU A 60 -26.72 -32.44 17.63
C GLU A 60 -26.17 -33.47 16.62
N ARG A 61 -25.90 -33.10 15.36
CA ARG A 61 -25.25 -34.01 14.39
C ARG A 61 -23.74 -33.80 14.34
N ARG A 62 -23.05 -34.55 15.20
CA ARG A 62 -21.59 -34.70 15.33
C ARG A 62 -20.82 -34.83 14.00
N GLN A 63 -19.61 -34.25 13.98
CA GLN A 63 -18.34 -35.02 14.02
C GLN A 63 -17.19 -34.11 14.45
N THR A 64 -16.82 -34.19 15.73
CA THR A 64 -15.56 -33.71 16.28
C THR A 64 -14.41 -34.52 15.68
N ALA A 65 -13.68 -33.95 14.72
CA ALA A 65 -12.32 -34.38 14.43
C ALA A 65 -11.41 -33.77 15.50
N ARG A 66 -11.08 -34.56 16.54
CA ARG A 66 -9.97 -34.24 17.43
C ARG A 66 -8.67 -34.52 16.68
N ILE A 67 -7.92 -33.48 16.37
CA ILE A 67 -6.50 -33.59 16.01
C ILE A 67 -5.76 -32.65 16.96
N GLY A 68 -4.85 -33.21 17.76
CA GLY A 68 -3.78 -32.50 18.46
C GLY A 68 -4.18 -31.61 19.64
N GLU A 69 -3.54 -31.81 20.79
CA GLU A 69 -3.59 -30.85 21.88
C GLU A 69 -2.82 -29.59 21.49
N GLY A 70 -3.51 -28.45 21.50
CA GLY A 70 -2.94 -27.13 21.33
C GLY A 70 -2.87 -26.65 19.88
N GLU A 71 -4.01 -26.33 19.25
CA GLU A 71 -4.06 -25.42 18.10
C GLU A 71 -5.49 -24.93 17.83
N ASP A 72 -5.59 -23.69 17.35
CA ASP A 72 -6.79 -22.90 17.14
C ASP A 72 -7.87 -23.57 16.25
N PHE A 73 -9.16 -23.33 16.53
CA PHE A 73 -10.25 -23.73 15.63
C PHE A 73 -10.95 -22.52 15.02
N THR A 74 -10.92 -22.42 13.68
CA THR A 74 -11.90 -21.62 12.93
C THR A 74 -13.03 -22.54 12.50
N SER A 75 -14.22 -22.35 13.05
CA SER A 75 -15.39 -23.15 12.70
C SER A 75 -16.25 -22.42 11.66
N TYR A 76 -16.48 -23.09 10.53
CA TYR A 76 -17.41 -22.66 9.49
C TYR A 76 -18.73 -23.39 9.68
N TYR A 77 -19.77 -22.66 10.02
CA TYR A 77 -21.11 -23.22 10.18
C TYR A 77 -21.90 -23.00 8.89
N THR A 78 -22.35 -24.09 8.26
CA THR A 78 -23.27 -23.98 7.12
C THR A 78 -24.65 -23.66 7.66
N VAL A 79 -25.16 -22.46 7.40
CA VAL A 79 -26.51 -22.06 7.83
C VAL A 79 -27.53 -22.49 6.79
N THR A 80 -27.18 -22.38 5.51
CA THR A 80 -27.92 -22.95 4.36
C THR A 80 -26.94 -23.27 3.23
N LYS A 81 -27.40 -23.93 2.16
CA LYS A 81 -26.54 -24.27 1.01
C LYS A 81 -25.96 -22.99 0.39
N GLY A 82 -24.65 -22.79 0.52
CA GLY A 82 -23.94 -21.61 0.01
C GLY A 82 -23.80 -20.44 1.00
N VAL A 83 -24.31 -20.56 2.24
CA VAL A 83 -24.15 -19.54 3.29
C VAL A 83 -23.38 -20.13 4.47
N TYR A 84 -22.17 -19.63 4.67
CA TYR A 84 -21.28 -20.02 5.76
C TYR A 84 -21.14 -18.88 6.77
N VAL A 85 -21.32 -19.18 8.05
CA VAL A 85 -21.01 -18.25 9.14
C VAL A 85 -19.67 -18.65 9.76
N LYS A 86 -18.67 -17.78 9.62
CA LYS A 86 -17.36 -17.89 10.29
C LYS A 86 -17.52 -17.33 11.70
N MET A 87 -17.68 -18.19 12.69
CA MET A 87 -17.61 -17.75 14.09
C MET A 87 -16.15 -17.73 14.52
N SER A 88 -15.60 -16.53 14.71
CA SER A 88 -14.26 -16.39 15.30
C SER A 88 -14.34 -16.55 16.82
N VAL A 89 -13.57 -17.49 17.35
CA VAL A 89 -13.35 -17.63 18.80
C VAL A 89 -12.59 -16.40 19.31
N VAL A 90 -13.01 -15.87 20.46
CA VAL A 90 -12.27 -14.82 21.18
C VAL A 90 -10.98 -15.45 21.69
N ARG A 91 -9.82 -15.04 21.14
CA ARG A 91 -8.52 -15.38 21.75
C ARG A 91 -8.40 -14.60 23.06
N ALA A 92 -7.99 -15.28 24.12
CA ALA A 92 -7.66 -14.66 25.41
C ALA A 92 -6.25 -14.05 25.41
N GLU A 93 -5.41 -14.42 24.44
CA GLU A 93 -4.04 -13.95 24.32
C GLU A 93 -3.97 -12.56 23.68
N PRO A 94 -2.98 -11.72 24.07
CA PRO A 94 -2.72 -10.44 23.42
C PRO A 94 -2.56 -10.59 21.90
N ALA A 95 -2.98 -9.59 21.14
CA ALA A 95 -2.81 -9.53 19.69
C ALA A 95 -1.33 -9.69 19.29
N LEU A 96 -0.45 -9.17 20.14
CA LEU A 96 1.01 -9.20 20.03
C LEU A 96 1.61 -9.38 21.43
N GLY A 97 2.62 -10.24 21.54
CA GLY A 97 3.33 -10.59 22.77
C GLY A 97 4.21 -9.45 23.31
N ASP A 98 5.53 -9.58 23.20
CA ASP A 98 6.51 -8.64 23.77
C ASP A 98 6.94 -7.50 22.81
N GLN A 99 6.25 -7.36 21.68
CA GLN A 99 6.53 -6.36 20.65
C GLN A 99 6.50 -4.93 21.21
N ILE A 100 7.24 -4.04 20.53
CA ILE A 100 7.30 -2.60 20.82
C ILE A 100 6.79 -1.80 19.62
N MET A 101 6.07 -0.70 19.90
CA MET A 101 5.52 0.16 18.86
C MET A 101 6.61 1.06 18.28
N LYS A 102 6.92 0.91 16.99
CA LYS A 102 7.86 1.77 16.27
C LYS A 102 7.11 2.77 15.40
N CYS A 103 7.51 4.03 15.48
CA CYS A 103 6.97 5.11 14.66
C CYS A 103 7.28 4.87 13.18
N ASP A 104 6.26 5.01 12.33
CA ASP A 104 6.43 4.93 10.87
C ASP A 104 6.92 6.25 10.26
N HIS A 105 7.05 7.31 11.07
CA HIS A 105 7.57 8.61 10.65
C HIS A 105 8.97 8.82 11.21
N TRP A 106 9.91 9.20 10.35
CA TRP A 106 11.30 9.52 10.68
C TRP A 106 11.84 10.57 9.71
N GLU A 107 12.91 11.25 10.12
CA GLU A 107 13.60 12.22 9.26
C GLU A 107 14.33 11.51 8.12
N GLY A 108 14.17 12.01 6.89
CA GLY A 108 14.69 11.34 5.69
C GLY A 108 13.74 10.32 5.04
N ASN A 109 12.49 10.19 5.53
CA ASN A 109 11.44 9.40 4.87
C ASN A 109 10.93 10.03 3.54
N GLN A 110 11.49 11.17 3.12
CA GLN A 110 11.22 11.79 1.82
C GLN A 110 12.18 11.22 0.77
N ILE A 111 11.64 10.34 -0.06
CA ILE A 111 12.32 9.61 -1.13
C ILE A 111 12.14 10.34 -2.47
N VAL A 112 10.95 10.91 -2.69
CA VAL A 112 10.62 11.62 -3.93
C VAL A 112 11.08 13.06 -3.80
N LYS A 113 12.29 13.35 -4.30
CA LYS A 113 12.92 14.67 -4.19
C LYS A 113 12.12 15.79 -4.85
N ASP A 114 11.47 15.48 -5.97
CA ASP A 114 10.77 16.47 -6.80
C ASP A 114 9.30 16.65 -6.42
N ALA A 115 8.76 15.77 -5.57
CA ALA A 115 7.44 15.96 -5.01
C ALA A 115 7.54 16.90 -3.78
N PRO A 116 6.72 17.95 -3.70
CA PRO A 116 6.54 18.78 -2.52
C PRO A 116 6.39 17.91 -1.27
N ALA A 117 7.24 18.19 -0.29
CA ALA A 117 7.10 17.58 1.02
C ALA A 117 5.77 18.03 1.64
N LEU A 118 4.85 17.09 1.79
CA LEU A 118 3.62 17.31 2.53
C LEU A 118 3.79 16.76 3.95
N GLU A 119 3.78 17.66 4.92
CA GLU A 119 3.94 17.31 6.33
C GLU A 119 2.92 16.23 6.75
N GLY A 120 3.43 15.14 7.32
CA GLY A 120 2.62 14.00 7.73
C GLY A 120 2.17 13.07 6.60
N ALA A 121 2.50 13.34 5.35
CA ALA A 121 2.14 12.54 4.18
C ALA A 121 3.39 12.25 3.32
N PRO A 122 4.31 11.38 3.80
CA PRO A 122 5.59 11.14 3.14
C PRO A 122 5.40 10.61 1.72
N ASN A 123 6.18 11.09 0.76
CA ASN A 123 6.16 10.61 -0.63
C ASN A 123 4.80 10.70 -1.34
N PHE A 124 3.93 11.62 -0.91
CA PHE A 124 2.66 11.90 -1.58
C PHE A 124 2.90 12.39 -3.01
N ARG A 125 2.32 11.69 -3.98
CA ARG A 125 2.50 11.99 -5.41
C ARG A 125 1.29 11.58 -6.24
N ARG A 126 1.09 12.26 -7.36
CA ARG A 126 0.15 11.90 -8.43
C ARG A 126 0.91 11.28 -9.59
N ILE A 127 0.36 10.24 -10.23
CA ILE A 127 0.85 9.78 -11.53
C ILE A 127 0.30 10.73 -12.60
N PRO A 128 1.17 11.36 -13.42
CA PRO A 128 0.78 12.39 -14.38
C PRO A 128 -0.41 11.99 -15.24
N GLY A 129 -1.39 12.88 -15.33
CA GLY A 129 -2.56 12.70 -16.17
C GLY A 129 -3.60 11.69 -15.65
N THR A 130 -3.40 11.12 -14.46
CA THR A 130 -4.25 10.06 -13.96
C THR A 130 -4.99 10.47 -12.69
N ILE A 131 -5.94 9.65 -12.26
CA ILE A 131 -6.57 9.76 -10.95
C ILE A 131 -5.82 8.99 -9.85
N LEU A 132 -4.61 8.50 -10.15
CA LEU A 132 -3.83 7.62 -9.28
C LEU A 132 -2.82 8.39 -8.45
N PHE A 133 -2.78 8.09 -7.16
CA PHE A 133 -1.89 8.69 -6.19
C PHE A 133 -1.17 7.63 -5.35
N GLY A 134 0.02 7.96 -4.88
CA GLY A 134 0.80 7.15 -3.96
C GLY A 134 1.25 7.97 -2.76
N VAL A 135 1.33 7.34 -1.59
CA VAL A 135 1.87 7.95 -0.35
C VAL A 135 2.47 6.88 0.55
N GLY A 136 3.45 7.23 1.38
CA GLY A 136 3.83 6.44 2.55
C GLY A 136 2.77 6.49 3.64
N GLN A 137 3.00 5.85 4.78
CA GLN A 137 2.01 5.80 5.85
C GLN A 137 1.73 7.22 6.35
N PRO A 138 0.52 7.77 6.17
CA PRO A 138 0.26 9.15 6.56
C PRO A 138 -0.14 9.24 8.03
N SER A 139 0.17 10.37 8.68
CA SER A 139 -0.44 10.76 9.95
C SER A 139 -1.87 11.25 9.75
N TYR A 140 -2.61 11.41 10.85
CA TYR A 140 -3.95 11.99 10.80
C TYR A 140 -3.94 13.39 10.17
N GLU A 141 -2.96 14.22 10.55
CA GLU A 141 -2.77 15.57 9.98
C GLU A 141 -2.43 15.50 8.49
N GLY A 142 -1.56 14.58 8.08
CA GLY A 142 -1.22 14.37 6.67
C GLY A 142 -2.44 13.96 5.84
N LEU A 143 -3.29 13.07 6.37
CA LEU A 143 -4.56 12.69 5.74
C LEU A 143 -5.50 13.89 5.55
N TYR A 144 -5.62 14.73 6.58
CA TYR A 144 -6.45 15.92 6.53
C TYR A 144 -5.96 16.91 5.46
N ARG A 145 -4.65 17.13 5.35
CA ARG A 145 -4.05 18.02 4.35
C ARG A 145 -4.19 17.49 2.92
N MET A 146 -3.89 16.21 2.69
CA MET A 146 -4.07 15.58 1.37
C MET A 146 -5.50 15.76 0.88
N LYS A 147 -6.47 15.56 1.76
CA LYS A 147 -7.87 15.76 1.46
C LYS A 147 -8.21 17.20 1.04
N GLN A 148 -7.68 18.21 1.72
CA GLN A 148 -7.87 19.61 1.31
C GLN A 148 -7.28 19.91 -0.07
N ILE A 149 -6.11 19.33 -0.37
CA ILE A 149 -5.46 19.47 -1.68
C ILE A 149 -6.31 18.80 -2.77
N LEU A 150 -6.73 17.54 -2.55
CA LEU A 150 -7.51 16.78 -3.52
C LEU A 150 -8.89 17.40 -3.80
N SER A 151 -9.56 17.89 -2.76
CA SER A 151 -10.89 18.54 -2.88
C SER A 151 -10.85 19.98 -3.39
N SER A 152 -9.68 20.62 -3.44
CA SER A 152 -9.54 21.97 -4.00
C SER A 152 -9.09 22.00 -5.45
N GLY A 153 -8.70 20.84 -6.02
CA GLY A 153 -8.10 20.77 -7.35
C GLY A 153 -6.68 21.33 -7.43
N LYS A 154 -6.06 21.68 -6.29
CA LYS A 154 -4.69 22.22 -6.22
C LYS A 154 -3.63 21.13 -6.11
N HIS A 155 -3.91 19.94 -6.67
CA HIS A 155 -2.94 18.86 -6.77
C HIS A 155 -2.06 19.08 -8.00
N VAL A 156 -0.81 18.62 -7.94
CA VAL A 156 0.17 18.82 -9.01
C VAL A 156 0.60 17.45 -9.52
N ASP A 157 0.72 17.33 -10.84
CA ASP A 157 1.33 16.19 -11.48
C ASP A 157 2.85 16.24 -11.25
N TYR A 158 3.39 15.18 -10.66
CA TYR A 158 4.84 15.05 -10.56
C TYR A 158 5.32 14.24 -11.75
N SER A 159 6.10 14.83 -12.62
CA SER A 159 6.45 14.21 -13.89
C SER A 159 7.27 12.91 -13.68
N SER A 160 7.04 11.90 -14.53
CA SER A 160 7.84 10.68 -14.64
C SER A 160 9.20 10.89 -15.36
N GLU A 161 9.58 12.14 -15.69
CA GLU A 161 10.88 12.45 -16.33
C GLU A 161 12.00 12.59 -15.31
N THR A 162 11.66 12.62 -14.01
CA THR A 162 12.66 12.48 -12.96
C THR A 162 13.11 11.04 -12.93
N ALA A 163 14.40 10.80 -13.22
CA ALA A 163 15.00 9.49 -13.04
C ALA A 163 14.67 8.96 -11.64
N ALA A 164 14.26 7.69 -11.54
CA ALA A 164 14.07 7.04 -10.26
C ALA A 164 15.32 7.30 -9.41
N ASN A 165 15.16 7.87 -8.22
CA ASN A 165 16.30 7.96 -7.30
C ASN A 165 16.76 6.52 -7.03
N ASP A 166 18.04 6.19 -7.24
CA ASP A 166 18.61 4.89 -6.85
C ASP A 166 18.52 4.76 -5.32
N ILE A 167 17.41 4.18 -4.88
CA ILE A 167 17.04 3.96 -3.49
C ILE A 167 17.02 2.47 -3.15
N SER A 168 17.60 1.64 -4.02
CA SER A 168 17.78 0.21 -3.81
C SER A 168 18.51 -0.08 -2.49
N SER A 169 19.39 0.84 -2.07
CA SER A 169 20.14 0.84 -0.81
C SER A 169 19.37 1.33 0.42
N MET A 170 18.28 2.10 0.26
CA MET A 170 17.51 2.64 1.40
C MET A 170 16.59 1.60 2.06
N ALA A 171 16.47 0.40 1.48
CA ALA A 171 15.81 -0.73 2.13
C ALA A 171 16.59 -1.25 3.35
N ASP A 172 17.83 -0.81 3.55
CA ASP A 172 18.63 -1.08 4.74
C ASP A 172 19.02 0.21 5.46
N ALA A 173 18.10 0.77 6.24
CA ALA A 173 18.47 1.69 7.31
C ALA A 173 19.15 0.92 8.47
N GLY A 174 20.25 0.23 8.17
CA GLY A 174 20.91 -0.68 9.10
C GLY A 174 22.34 -1.14 8.76
N ALA A 175 23.04 -0.55 7.79
CA ALA A 175 24.47 -0.85 7.59
C ALA A 175 25.28 0.37 7.13
N ASP A 176 26.46 0.52 7.74
CA ASP A 176 27.46 1.57 7.51
C ASP A 176 27.67 1.91 6.03
N GLN A 177 27.43 3.17 5.67
CA GLN A 177 27.79 3.70 4.36
C GLN A 177 29.26 4.14 4.34
N GLN A 178 30.13 3.37 3.69
CA GLN A 178 31.37 3.90 3.12
C GLN A 178 31.19 4.23 1.64
N SER A 179 31.47 5.51 1.34
CA SER A 179 31.57 6.20 0.05
C SER A 179 31.73 5.33 -1.21
N ARG A 180 30.88 5.56 -2.22
CA ARG A 180 31.10 5.14 -3.60
C ARG A 180 30.95 6.32 -4.58
N PRO A 181 31.68 6.27 -5.72
CA PRO A 181 31.88 7.43 -6.58
C PRO A 181 30.71 7.64 -7.53
N ASP A 182 30.48 8.92 -7.80
CA ASP A 182 29.53 9.48 -8.75
C ASP A 182 29.72 8.85 -10.15
N ARG A 183 28.73 8.09 -10.61
CA ARG A 183 28.71 7.56 -11.99
C ARG A 183 27.67 8.35 -12.77
N GLY A 184 28.15 9.17 -13.70
CA GLY A 184 27.33 9.97 -14.59
C GLY A 184 26.23 9.16 -15.26
N HIS A 185 24.98 9.56 -15.04
CA HIS A 185 23.81 8.96 -15.65
C HIS A 185 23.57 9.59 -17.02
N HIS A 186 23.58 8.76 -18.07
CA HIS A 186 23.14 9.16 -19.39
C HIS A 186 21.62 9.36 -19.38
N SER A 187 21.20 10.62 -19.23
CA SER A 187 19.88 11.06 -19.64
C SER A 187 19.75 10.87 -21.15
N SER A 188 19.10 9.78 -21.56
CA SER A 188 18.55 9.74 -22.91
C SER A 188 17.31 10.62 -22.91
N ASN A 189 17.38 11.74 -23.65
CA ASN A 189 16.27 12.64 -23.92
C ASN A 189 15.10 11.87 -24.58
N LEU A 190 14.26 11.26 -23.76
CA LEU A 190 12.94 10.80 -24.15
C LEU A 190 12.07 12.06 -24.31
N LYS A 191 12.03 12.57 -25.54
CA LYS A 191 11.07 13.59 -25.99
C LYS A 191 9.68 13.22 -25.46
N GLU A 192 8.96 14.22 -24.95
CA GLU A 192 7.56 14.16 -24.49
C GLU A 192 6.78 13.00 -25.12
N SER A 193 6.50 11.97 -24.33
CA SER A 193 5.65 10.86 -24.81
C SER A 193 4.24 11.40 -25.05
N GLY A 194 3.71 11.20 -26.26
CA GLY A 194 2.38 11.67 -26.66
C GLY A 194 1.24 11.22 -25.75
N LEU A 195 1.44 10.17 -24.93
CA LEU A 195 0.50 9.72 -23.89
C LEU A 195 0.09 10.81 -22.90
N ARG A 196 0.99 11.77 -22.58
CA ARG A 196 0.68 12.83 -21.60
C ARG A 196 -0.44 13.78 -22.03
N LYS A 197 -0.67 13.94 -23.35
CA LYS A 197 -1.75 14.79 -23.86
C LYS A 197 -3.12 14.12 -23.88
N GLU A 198 -3.17 12.79 -23.79
CA GLU A 198 -4.40 12.01 -24.00
C GLU A 198 -4.99 11.43 -22.69
N MET A 199 -4.20 11.40 -21.62
CA MET A 199 -4.69 11.16 -20.26
C MET A 199 -4.77 12.48 -19.49
N THR A 200 -5.62 13.43 -19.85
CA THR A 200 -5.99 14.47 -18.88
C THR A 200 -7.24 14.00 -18.16
N MET A 201 -7.09 12.99 -17.28
CA MET A 201 -8.15 12.66 -16.33
C MET A 201 -8.11 13.69 -15.20
N ASP A 202 -8.76 14.81 -15.47
CA ASP A 202 -9.24 15.80 -14.51
C ASP A 202 -8.16 16.59 -13.73
N ASP A 203 -8.01 17.86 -14.10
CA ASP A 203 -7.27 18.87 -13.32
C ASP A 203 -8.17 19.52 -12.23
N GLY A 204 -9.35 18.94 -11.99
CA GLY A 204 -10.35 19.44 -11.07
C GLY A 204 -10.28 18.87 -9.65
N ALA A 205 -11.18 19.38 -8.81
CA ALA A 205 -11.39 18.86 -7.46
C ALA A 205 -11.97 17.43 -7.49
N PHE A 206 -11.38 16.53 -6.71
CA PHE A 206 -11.96 15.22 -6.44
C PHE A 206 -13.00 15.33 -5.32
N ASN A 207 -14.12 14.62 -5.48
CA ASN A 207 -15.20 14.59 -4.50
C ASN A 207 -15.46 13.19 -3.91
N ARG A 208 -14.68 12.19 -4.32
CA ARG A 208 -14.68 10.85 -3.72
C ARG A 208 -13.28 10.26 -3.69
N LEU A 209 -12.93 9.57 -2.61
CA LEU A 209 -11.64 8.89 -2.48
C LEU A 209 -11.83 7.38 -2.40
N VAL A 210 -11.02 6.64 -3.14
CA VAL A 210 -10.80 5.20 -2.94
C VAL A 210 -9.40 5.05 -2.36
N TRP A 211 -9.31 4.56 -1.14
CA TRP A 211 -8.06 4.43 -0.41
C TRP A 211 -7.69 2.96 -0.20
N ILE A 212 -6.60 2.53 -0.81
CA ILE A 212 -6.14 1.14 -0.78
C ILE A 212 -4.83 1.08 0.01
N ASN A 213 -4.89 0.52 1.21
CA ASN A 213 -3.72 0.30 2.06
C ASN A 213 -3.15 -1.09 1.80
N LEU A 214 -1.90 -1.14 1.34
CA LEU A 214 -1.20 -2.35 0.92
C LEU A 214 -0.36 -3.01 2.02
N ARG A 215 -0.45 -2.52 3.26
CA ARG A 215 0.36 -3.02 4.37
C ARG A 215 -0.16 -4.34 4.92
N GLU A 216 0.73 -5.33 4.97
CA GLU A 216 0.55 -6.56 5.74
C GLU A 216 0.85 -6.37 7.23
N GLU A 217 1.56 -5.30 7.61
CA GLU A 217 1.85 -5.00 9.00
C GLU A 217 0.65 -4.29 9.64
N PRO A 218 0.27 -4.62 10.89
CA PRO A 218 -0.75 -3.88 11.62
C PRO A 218 -0.23 -2.48 11.94
N VAL A 219 -1.13 -1.50 11.88
CA VAL A 219 -0.83 -0.11 12.20
C VAL A 219 -1.78 0.36 13.29
N ILE A 220 -1.29 1.16 14.24
CA ILE A 220 -2.08 1.86 15.23
C ILE A 220 -1.69 3.33 15.23
N TYR A 221 -2.70 4.19 15.26
CA TYR A 221 -2.52 5.62 15.46
C TYR A 221 -2.57 5.93 16.95
N ILE A 222 -1.55 6.61 17.48
CA ILE A 222 -1.52 7.12 18.86
C ILE A 222 -1.33 8.63 18.76
N ASP A 223 -2.28 9.42 19.27
CA ASP A 223 -2.32 10.88 19.11
C ASP A 223 -2.17 11.34 17.64
N GLY A 224 -2.77 10.57 16.72
CA GLY A 224 -2.74 10.87 15.29
C GLY A 224 -1.44 10.49 14.55
N ILE A 225 -0.46 9.93 15.25
CA ILE A 225 0.81 9.44 14.65
C ILE A 225 0.75 7.93 14.46
N PRO A 226 1.13 7.39 13.28
CA PRO A 226 1.08 5.95 13.01
C PRO A 226 2.31 5.22 13.57
N TYR A 227 2.04 4.07 14.19
CA TYR A 227 3.04 3.13 14.71
C TYR A 227 2.74 1.72 14.22
N ALA A 228 3.80 0.98 13.94
CA ALA A 228 3.74 -0.45 13.64
C ALA A 228 4.53 -1.22 14.72
N PRO A 229 4.02 -2.37 15.17
CA PRO A 229 4.70 -3.20 16.14
C PRO A 229 5.92 -3.89 15.52
N ARG A 230 6.97 -4.05 16.33
CA ARG A 230 8.24 -4.68 15.95
C ARG A 230 8.74 -5.57 17.08
N ASP A 231 9.47 -6.62 16.74
CA ASP A 231 10.20 -7.39 17.75
C ASP A 231 11.33 -6.55 18.34
N ARG A 232 11.56 -6.68 19.64
CA ARG A 232 12.55 -5.86 20.37
C ARG A 232 13.99 -6.06 19.88
N SER A 233 14.28 -7.22 19.29
CA SER A 233 15.58 -7.60 18.74
C SER A 233 15.78 -7.14 17.29
N THR A 234 14.70 -6.93 16.52
CA THR A 234 14.73 -6.66 15.07
C THR A 234 13.82 -5.49 14.69
N LEU A 235 14.08 -4.33 15.30
CA LEU A 235 13.25 -3.11 15.16
C LEU A 235 13.05 -2.60 13.71
N ASN A 236 13.92 -2.98 12.80
CA ASN A 236 13.88 -2.55 11.40
C ASN A 236 13.32 -3.62 10.44
N VAL A 237 12.85 -4.77 10.96
CA VAL A 237 12.29 -5.88 10.17
C VAL A 237 10.80 -6.02 10.47
N ASN A 238 9.99 -6.31 9.44
CA ASN A 238 8.55 -6.54 9.63
C ASN A 238 8.32 -7.87 10.35
N LEU A 239 7.14 -8.03 10.97
CA LEU A 239 6.81 -9.27 11.68
C LEU A 239 6.57 -10.41 10.69
N GLU A 240 7.49 -11.38 10.64
CA GLU A 240 7.46 -12.48 9.65
C GLU A 240 6.25 -13.42 9.81
N HIS A 241 5.73 -13.58 11.04
CA HIS A 241 4.58 -14.45 11.31
C HIS A 241 3.25 -13.93 10.73
N LEU A 242 3.24 -12.73 10.15
CA LEU A 242 2.09 -12.12 9.49
C LEU A 242 2.09 -12.27 7.96
N ILE A 243 3.14 -12.89 7.40
CA ILE A 243 3.24 -13.10 5.95
C ILE A 243 2.00 -13.85 5.45
N GLY A 244 1.32 -13.25 4.47
CA GLY A 244 0.13 -13.84 3.85
C GLY A 244 -1.17 -13.68 4.64
N ILE A 245 -1.20 -12.87 5.71
CA ILE A 245 -2.45 -12.49 6.40
C ILE A 245 -3.46 -11.84 5.44
N GLU A 246 -4.75 -12.10 5.63
CA GLU A 246 -5.82 -11.47 4.86
C GLU A 246 -6.26 -10.15 5.50
N GLY A 247 -6.76 -9.22 4.67
CA GLY A 247 -7.12 -7.87 5.12
C GLY A 247 -8.12 -7.85 6.28
N TYR A 248 -9.12 -8.73 6.26
CA TYR A 248 -10.11 -8.86 7.33
C TYR A 248 -9.50 -9.33 8.66
N ASP A 249 -8.62 -10.34 8.61
CA ASP A 249 -7.97 -10.87 9.81
C ASP A 249 -6.93 -9.86 10.35
N LEU A 250 -6.28 -9.09 9.48
CA LEU A 250 -5.40 -7.98 9.84
C LEU A 250 -6.16 -6.83 10.53
N GLU A 251 -7.32 -6.41 9.99
CA GLU A 251 -8.16 -5.40 10.65
C GLU A 251 -8.63 -5.85 12.04
N LYS A 252 -8.99 -7.13 12.20
CA LYS A 252 -9.32 -7.70 13.52
C LYS A 252 -8.13 -7.66 14.47
N MET A 253 -6.94 -7.97 13.98
CA MET A 253 -5.71 -7.87 14.76
C MET A 253 -5.45 -6.43 15.20
N GLU A 254 -5.63 -5.44 14.33
CA GLU A 254 -5.51 -4.02 14.68
C GLU A 254 -6.51 -3.61 15.77
N GLN A 255 -7.75 -4.10 15.74
CA GLN A 255 -8.73 -3.84 16.80
C GLN A 255 -8.32 -4.44 18.16
N ARG A 256 -7.78 -5.66 18.15
CA ARG A 256 -7.26 -6.28 19.38
C ARG A 256 -6.02 -5.55 19.90
N LEU A 257 -5.08 -5.22 19.01
CA LEU A 257 -3.88 -4.46 19.34
C LEU A 257 -4.21 -3.11 19.96
N LYS A 258 -5.22 -2.41 19.43
CA LYS A 258 -5.75 -1.18 20.04
C LYS A 258 -6.23 -1.43 21.48
N ALA A 259 -7.00 -2.49 21.71
CA ALA A 259 -7.52 -2.82 23.04
C ALA A 259 -6.37 -3.11 24.02
N ASP A 260 -5.39 -3.90 23.60
CA ASP A 260 -4.23 -4.28 24.41
C ASP A 260 -3.36 -3.08 24.78
N ILE A 261 -3.02 -2.24 23.79
CA ILE A 261 -2.24 -1.01 24.03
C ILE A 261 -3.02 -0.09 24.98
N THR A 262 -4.32 0.08 24.78
CA THR A 262 -5.15 0.94 25.64
C THR A 262 -5.20 0.41 27.07
N ALA A 263 -5.36 -0.91 27.26
CA ALA A 263 -5.40 -1.54 28.57
C ALA A 263 -4.06 -1.42 29.30
N LYS A 264 -2.96 -1.75 28.62
CA LYS A 264 -1.61 -1.63 29.17
C LYS A 264 -1.29 -0.19 29.55
N ALA A 265 -1.58 0.76 28.66
CA ALA A 265 -1.28 2.15 28.91
C ALA A 265 -2.11 2.73 30.06
N LYS A 266 -3.37 2.32 30.25
CA LYS A 266 -4.18 2.70 31.42
C LYS A 266 -3.57 2.19 32.74
N ALA A 267 -2.99 1.00 32.74
CA ALA A 267 -2.29 0.45 33.91
C ALA A 267 -0.98 1.21 34.22
N GLU A 268 -0.37 1.84 33.21
CA GLU A 268 0.89 2.58 33.31
C GLU A 268 0.69 4.12 33.29
N GLU A 269 -0.37 4.65 33.92
CA GLU A 269 -0.64 6.11 34.00
C GLU A 269 -0.70 6.82 32.63
N ASN A 270 -1.27 6.15 31.63
CA ASN A 270 -1.32 6.56 30.24
C ASN A 270 0.06 6.70 29.56
N LYS A 271 1.06 5.94 29.99
CA LYS A 271 2.38 5.88 29.35
C LYS A 271 2.47 4.69 28.41
N ILE A 272 3.14 4.89 27.27
CA ILE A 272 3.40 3.86 26.26
C ILE A 272 4.88 3.94 25.87
N GLU A 273 5.58 2.81 25.97
CA GLU A 273 6.94 2.66 25.43
C GLU A 273 6.86 2.58 23.89
N ILE A 274 7.60 3.47 23.22
CA ILE A 274 7.67 3.52 21.74
C ILE A 274 9.13 3.58 21.28
N VAL A 275 9.34 3.35 19.98
CA VAL A 275 10.61 3.58 19.30
C VAL A 275 10.42 4.64 18.22
N ARG A 276 11.31 5.64 18.19
CA ARG A 276 11.48 6.58 17.07
C ARG A 276 12.84 6.39 16.45
N GLN A 277 12.97 6.78 15.19
CA GLN A 277 14.27 6.86 14.53
C GLN A 277 14.70 8.32 14.48
N ASN A 278 15.90 8.61 14.98
CA ASN A 278 16.46 9.95 15.03
C ASN A 278 17.06 10.38 13.67
N GLU A 279 17.58 11.60 13.59
CA GLU A 279 18.20 12.18 12.38
C GLU A 279 19.39 11.36 11.86
N LYS A 280 20.03 10.56 12.72
CA LYS A 280 21.17 9.67 12.39
C LYS A 280 20.73 8.26 12.00
N MET A 281 19.43 8.03 11.80
CA MET A 281 18.84 6.72 11.51
C MET A 281 18.98 5.71 12.67
N GLU A 282 19.25 6.16 13.89
CA GLU A 282 19.35 5.30 15.08
C GLU A 282 17.99 5.14 15.75
N ASN A 283 17.70 3.93 16.23
CA ASN A 283 16.47 3.65 16.97
C ASN A 283 16.60 4.11 18.43
N VAL A 284 15.75 5.05 18.82
CA VAL A 284 15.67 5.64 20.17
C VAL A 284 14.38 5.21 20.83
N ARG A 285 14.47 4.70 22.06
CA ARG A 285 13.29 4.37 22.89
C ARG A 285 12.82 5.60 23.63
N GLU A 286 11.52 5.82 23.61
CA GLU A 286 10.86 6.94 24.28
C GLU A 286 9.63 6.45 25.03
N THR A 287 9.20 7.22 26.03
CA THR A 287 7.91 7.01 26.70
C THR A 287 6.97 8.14 26.33
N LEU A 288 5.91 7.80 25.61
CA LEU A 288 4.87 8.74 25.22
C LEU A 288 3.76 8.72 26.26
N THR A 289 3.35 9.88 26.75
CA THR A 289 2.12 10.03 27.53
C THR A 289 0.99 10.30 26.55
N TYR A 290 0.12 9.31 26.31
CA TYR A 290 -0.91 9.43 25.30
C TYR A 290 -2.17 10.09 25.84
N THR A 291 -2.95 10.73 24.97
CA THR A 291 -4.25 11.29 25.35
C THR A 291 -5.33 10.19 25.35
N PRO A 292 -6.04 9.94 26.47
CA PRO A 292 -7.12 8.96 26.49
C PRO A 292 -8.14 9.19 25.36
N GLY A 293 -8.44 8.13 24.60
CA GLY A 293 -9.40 8.21 23.49
C GLY A 293 -8.80 8.61 22.13
N THR A 294 -7.48 8.78 22.00
CA THR A 294 -6.81 9.11 20.73
C THR A 294 -6.09 7.92 20.06
N ILE A 295 -6.29 6.70 20.57
CA ILE A 295 -5.77 5.48 19.96
C ILE A 295 -6.78 4.95 18.94
N PHE A 296 -6.36 4.83 17.68
CA PHE A 296 -7.23 4.42 16.58
C PHE A 296 -6.58 3.39 15.67
N THR A 297 -7.40 2.51 15.12
CA THR A 297 -7.03 1.67 13.97
C THR A 297 -7.08 2.50 12.67
N PRO A 298 -6.40 2.07 11.60
CA PRO A 298 -6.53 2.66 10.28
C PRO A 298 -7.99 2.80 9.86
N LYS A 299 -8.79 1.73 9.95
CA LYS A 299 -10.21 1.75 9.56
C LYS A 299 -10.99 2.87 10.26
N GLU A 300 -10.76 3.09 11.55
CA GLU A 300 -11.41 4.17 12.30
C GLU A 300 -10.95 5.57 11.85
N ILE A 301 -9.64 5.74 11.61
CA ILE A 301 -9.10 7.00 11.06
C ILE A 301 -9.69 7.30 9.68
N TYR A 302 -9.68 6.32 8.78
CA TYR A 302 -10.21 6.47 7.42
C TYR A 302 -11.74 6.70 7.41
N THR A 303 -12.46 6.13 8.36
CA THR A 303 -13.90 6.41 8.54
C THR A 303 -14.12 7.87 8.98
N ARG A 304 -13.34 8.37 9.95
CA ARG A 304 -13.43 9.76 10.44
C ARG A 304 -13.12 10.79 9.36
N ILE A 305 -12.09 10.55 8.54
CA ILE A 305 -11.82 11.46 7.41
C ILE A 305 -12.91 11.43 6.33
N GLY A 306 -13.75 10.39 6.32
CA GLY A 306 -14.92 10.25 5.46
C GLY A 306 -15.98 11.35 5.62
N GLU A 307 -15.98 12.08 6.75
CA GLU A 307 -17.01 13.06 7.09
C GLU A 307 -17.07 14.31 6.20
N ILE A 308 -15.99 14.65 5.47
CA ILE A 308 -15.99 15.82 4.55
C ILE A 308 -15.78 15.43 3.08
N ILE A 309 -15.09 14.32 2.81
CA ILE A 309 -15.04 13.71 1.47
C ILE A 309 -15.30 12.21 1.66
N PRO A 310 -16.26 11.60 0.95
CA PRO A 310 -16.50 10.17 1.08
C PRO A 310 -15.24 9.36 0.75
N VAL A 311 -14.84 8.49 1.68
CA VAL A 311 -13.67 7.61 1.54
C VAL A 311 -14.13 6.15 1.56
N GLN A 312 -13.85 5.43 0.49
CA GLN A 312 -13.92 3.97 0.43
C GLN A 312 -12.55 3.42 0.80
N TYR A 313 -12.41 2.93 2.03
CA TYR A 313 -11.17 2.33 2.52
C TYR A 313 -11.15 0.82 2.31
N ALA A 314 -10.04 0.30 1.79
CA ALA A 314 -9.78 -1.13 1.63
C ALA A 314 -8.37 -1.49 2.13
N ARG A 315 -8.24 -2.67 2.75
CA ARG A 315 -6.98 -3.24 3.22
C ARG A 315 -6.63 -4.46 2.38
N VAL A 316 -5.59 -4.33 1.54
CA VAL A 316 -5.11 -5.38 0.62
C VAL A 316 -3.66 -5.71 0.99
N PRO A 317 -3.42 -6.50 2.05
CA PRO A 317 -2.08 -6.73 2.60
C PRO A 317 -1.19 -7.48 1.61
N ILE A 318 -0.15 -6.81 1.12
CA ILE A 318 0.86 -7.40 0.24
C ILE A 318 2.17 -7.52 1.00
N THR A 319 2.83 -8.66 0.83
CA THR A 319 4.13 -8.91 1.47
C THR A 319 5.21 -8.00 0.98
N ASP A 320 5.99 -7.45 1.91
CA ASP A 320 7.01 -6.47 1.56
C ASP A 320 8.07 -7.07 0.63
N GLU A 321 8.51 -6.28 -0.35
CA GLU A 321 9.39 -6.71 -1.45
C GLU A 321 8.89 -7.88 -2.34
N CYS A 322 7.79 -8.55 -2.01
CA CYS A 322 7.21 -9.64 -2.81
C CYS A 322 6.29 -9.14 -3.94
N ALA A 323 5.84 -10.07 -4.77
CA ALA A 323 4.77 -9.85 -5.73
C ALA A 323 3.39 -9.94 -5.05
N PRO A 324 2.35 -9.23 -5.56
CA PRO A 324 0.97 -9.52 -5.16
C PRO A 324 0.61 -10.97 -5.47
N GLN A 325 -0.20 -11.59 -4.61
CA GLN A 325 -0.72 -12.94 -4.82
C GLN A 325 -1.97 -12.90 -5.70
N GLU A 326 -2.43 -14.06 -6.19
CA GLU A 326 -3.60 -14.17 -7.07
C GLU A 326 -4.86 -13.49 -6.47
N ARG A 327 -5.07 -13.61 -5.15
CA ARG A 327 -6.17 -12.97 -4.41
C ARG A 327 -6.06 -11.44 -4.34
N ASP A 328 -4.83 -10.93 -4.29
CA ASP A 328 -4.58 -9.49 -4.17
C ASP A 328 -4.91 -8.81 -5.50
N PHE A 329 -4.57 -9.45 -6.62
CA PHE A 329 -4.97 -9.02 -7.96
C PHE A 329 -6.49 -9.05 -8.14
N GLU A 330 -7.17 -10.10 -7.67
CA GLU A 330 -8.63 -10.19 -7.71
C GLU A 330 -9.29 -9.04 -6.94
N GLU A 331 -8.84 -8.77 -5.72
CA GLU A 331 -9.36 -7.68 -4.89
C GLU A 331 -9.13 -6.30 -5.54
N LEU A 332 -7.95 -6.07 -6.14
CA LEU A 332 -7.68 -4.84 -6.89
C LEU A 332 -8.61 -4.67 -8.10
N VAL A 333 -8.89 -5.74 -8.83
CA VAL A 333 -9.87 -5.71 -9.95
C VAL A 333 -11.26 -5.40 -9.42
N PHE A 334 -11.68 -6.06 -8.34
CA PHE A 334 -12.99 -5.83 -7.71
C PHE A 334 -13.18 -4.36 -7.29
N LEU A 335 -12.16 -3.75 -6.69
CA LEU A 335 -12.21 -2.37 -6.21
C LEU A 335 -12.19 -1.33 -7.34
N LEU A 336 -11.59 -1.64 -8.50
CA LEU A 336 -11.20 -0.62 -9.48
C LEU A 336 -11.86 -0.75 -10.85
N LYS A 337 -12.34 -1.94 -11.25
CA LYS A 337 -12.82 -2.21 -12.62
C LYS A 337 -13.92 -1.26 -13.10
N ASP A 338 -14.81 -0.85 -12.20
CA ASP A 338 -15.96 0.00 -12.55
C ASP A 338 -15.64 1.50 -12.45
N LEU A 339 -14.46 1.88 -11.94
CA LEU A 339 -14.16 3.28 -11.68
C LEU A 339 -14.10 4.12 -12.95
N VAL A 340 -13.51 3.62 -14.03
CA VAL A 340 -13.43 4.36 -15.30
C VAL A 340 -14.82 4.63 -15.88
N LEU A 341 -15.74 3.66 -15.75
CA LEU A 341 -17.12 3.83 -16.18
C LEU A 341 -17.85 4.87 -15.32
N ILE A 342 -17.60 4.87 -14.01
CA ILE A 342 -18.19 5.83 -13.07
C ILE A 342 -17.65 7.24 -13.33
N THR A 343 -16.34 7.41 -13.50
CA THR A 343 -15.71 8.73 -13.68
C THR A 343 -15.99 9.35 -15.05
N ASN A 344 -16.21 8.53 -16.09
CA ASN A 344 -16.57 9.01 -17.42
C ASN A 344 -18.09 9.14 -17.62
N SER A 345 -18.90 8.79 -16.62
CA SER A 345 -20.36 8.88 -16.71
C SER A 345 -20.81 10.33 -16.65
N SER A 346 -21.52 10.79 -17.69
CA SER A 346 -22.17 12.11 -17.70
C SER A 346 -23.37 12.21 -16.75
N ILE A 347 -23.76 11.10 -16.11
CA ILE A 347 -24.93 11.01 -15.22
C ILE A 347 -24.57 11.50 -13.81
N THR A 348 -23.32 11.34 -13.40
CA THR A 348 -22.85 11.71 -12.06
C THR A 348 -21.68 12.67 -12.17
N ASP A 349 -21.67 13.78 -11.42
CA ASP A 349 -20.48 14.65 -11.29
C ASP A 349 -19.40 14.01 -10.39
N THR A 350 -19.21 12.69 -10.47
CA THR A 350 -18.35 11.93 -9.57
C THR A 350 -16.91 11.98 -10.06
N LYS A 351 -16.04 12.59 -9.24
CA LYS A 351 -14.61 12.72 -9.50
C LYS A 351 -13.85 11.95 -8.43
N VAL A 352 -13.33 10.79 -8.80
CA VAL A 352 -12.69 9.85 -7.88
C VAL A 352 -11.17 10.02 -7.93
N ALA A 353 -10.53 10.15 -6.76
CA ALA A 353 -9.09 9.90 -6.63
C ALA A 353 -8.85 8.52 -6.02
N VAL A 354 -7.90 7.77 -6.58
CA VAL A 354 -7.48 6.45 -6.07
C VAL A 354 -6.10 6.60 -5.44
N ILE A 355 -6.01 6.32 -4.15
CA ILE A 355 -4.79 6.53 -3.36
C ILE A 355 -4.31 5.19 -2.84
N PHE A 356 -3.04 4.88 -3.12
CA PHE A 356 -2.35 3.73 -2.57
C PHE A 356 -1.38 4.15 -1.48
N ASN A 357 -1.33 3.38 -0.38
CA ASN A 357 -0.28 3.56 0.61
C ASN A 357 0.35 2.24 1.04
N CYS A 358 1.63 2.29 1.40
CA CYS A 358 2.31 1.27 2.20
C CYS A 358 3.09 1.96 3.32
N GLN A 359 4.12 1.33 3.90
CA GLN A 359 4.96 1.98 4.91
C GLN A 359 5.65 3.24 4.35
N MET A 360 6.40 3.11 3.26
CA MET A 360 7.21 4.22 2.69
C MET A 360 6.61 4.84 1.43
N GLY A 361 5.58 4.24 0.82
CA GLY A 361 5.05 4.74 -0.45
C GLY A 361 5.89 4.33 -1.67
N ARG A 362 6.74 3.31 -1.50
CA ARG A 362 7.73 2.81 -2.48
C ARG A 362 7.24 1.53 -3.18
N GLY A 363 7.76 0.35 -2.81
CA GLY A 363 7.61 -0.88 -3.59
C GLY A 363 6.17 -1.35 -3.76
N ARG A 364 5.47 -1.63 -2.66
CA ARG A 364 4.06 -2.05 -2.65
C ARG A 364 3.16 -1.00 -3.30
N THR A 365 3.29 0.27 -2.89
CA THR A 365 2.53 1.39 -3.44
C THR A 365 2.69 1.55 -4.95
N THR A 366 3.91 1.60 -5.47
CA THR A 366 4.16 1.67 -6.92
C THR A 366 3.58 0.45 -7.63
N THR A 367 3.68 -0.75 -7.04
CA THR A 367 3.11 -1.97 -7.62
C THR A 367 1.57 -1.90 -7.72
N GLY A 368 0.89 -1.46 -6.66
CA GLY A 368 -0.57 -1.27 -6.67
C GLY A 368 -1.01 -0.20 -7.68
N ILE A 369 -0.26 0.90 -7.79
CA ILE A 369 -0.50 1.93 -8.80
C ILE A 369 -0.33 1.37 -10.21
N VAL A 370 0.71 0.57 -10.50
CA VAL A 370 0.88 -0.07 -11.81
C VAL A 370 -0.30 -0.99 -12.12
N CYS A 371 -0.78 -1.77 -11.14
CA CYS A 371 -1.97 -2.61 -11.32
C CYS A 371 -3.22 -1.77 -11.64
N ALA A 372 -3.44 -0.68 -10.90
CA ALA A 372 -4.55 0.23 -11.13
C ALA A 372 -4.46 0.91 -12.50
N TYR A 373 -3.26 1.33 -12.90
CA TYR A 373 -2.99 1.91 -14.22
C TYR A 373 -3.41 0.93 -15.31
N LEU A 374 -2.99 -0.34 -15.22
CA LEU A 374 -3.35 -1.38 -16.18
C LEU A 374 -4.86 -1.65 -16.20
N ILE A 375 -5.52 -1.74 -15.04
CA ILE A 375 -6.98 -1.91 -14.94
C ILE A 375 -7.71 -0.75 -15.64
N MET A 376 -7.33 0.50 -15.35
CA MET A 376 -7.97 1.67 -15.95
C MET A 376 -7.72 1.76 -17.47
N TYR A 377 -6.54 1.30 -17.89
CA TYR A 377 -6.12 1.35 -19.28
C TYR A 377 -6.93 0.41 -20.19
N VAL A 378 -7.19 -0.83 -19.76
CA VAL A 378 -7.99 -1.79 -20.55
C VAL A 378 -9.45 -1.38 -20.71
N HIS A 379 -9.93 -0.41 -19.93
CA HIS A 379 -11.28 0.14 -20.04
C HIS A 379 -11.38 1.38 -20.94
N THR A 380 -10.27 1.90 -21.46
CA THR A 380 -10.26 3.16 -22.23
C THR A 380 -9.84 2.93 -23.68
N THR A 381 -10.82 2.67 -24.56
CA THR A 381 -10.60 2.33 -25.99
C THR A 381 -9.74 3.33 -26.77
N HIS A 382 -9.84 4.63 -26.46
CA HIS A 382 -9.00 5.65 -27.09
C HIS A 382 -7.52 5.49 -26.72
N LEU A 383 -7.23 5.25 -25.45
CA LEU A 383 -5.87 5.02 -24.97
C LEU A 383 -5.32 3.76 -25.61
N GLU A 384 -6.09 2.65 -25.60
CA GLU A 384 -5.71 1.38 -26.22
C GLU A 384 -5.20 1.54 -27.67
N ASN A 385 -5.92 2.32 -28.49
CA ASN A 385 -5.52 2.61 -29.87
C ASN A 385 -4.21 3.39 -29.96
N SER A 386 -3.99 4.36 -29.07
CA SER A 386 -2.76 5.17 -29.02
C SER A 386 -1.52 4.33 -28.71
N LEU A 387 -1.55 3.44 -27.70
CA LEU A 387 -0.41 2.54 -27.46
C LEU A 387 -0.22 1.53 -28.57
N LEU A 388 -1.29 1.05 -29.20
CA LEU A 388 -1.18 0.11 -30.31
C LEU A 388 -0.44 0.75 -31.49
N GLU A 389 -0.76 2.00 -31.84
CA GLU A 389 -0.05 2.74 -32.88
C GLU A 389 1.40 3.04 -32.49
N GLN A 390 1.67 3.41 -31.23
CA GLN A 390 3.04 3.57 -30.76
C GLN A 390 3.82 2.25 -30.85
N TRP A 391 3.22 1.14 -30.45
CA TRP A 391 3.83 -0.19 -30.50
C TRP A 391 4.15 -0.63 -31.93
N LYS A 392 3.24 -0.41 -32.89
CA LYS A 392 3.48 -0.67 -34.32
C LYS A 392 4.67 0.11 -34.86
N ASN A 393 4.91 1.30 -34.31
CA ASN A 393 6.00 2.20 -34.70
C ASN A 393 7.28 2.01 -33.88
N VAL A 394 7.34 1.03 -32.96
CA VAL A 394 8.58 0.71 -32.24
C VAL A 394 9.60 0.17 -33.25
N GLU A 395 10.61 0.98 -33.56
CA GLU A 395 11.76 0.54 -34.33
C GLU A 395 12.43 -0.62 -33.59
N LYS A 396 12.44 -1.81 -34.21
CA LYS A 396 13.28 -2.93 -33.76
C LYS A 396 14.74 -2.61 -34.05
N LYS A 397 15.35 -1.72 -33.27
CA LYS A 397 16.78 -1.49 -33.32
C LYS A 397 17.47 -2.80 -32.95
N GLN A 398 18.25 -3.37 -33.88
CA GLN A 398 19.21 -4.41 -33.53
C GLN A 398 20.23 -3.77 -32.57
N ARG A 399 20.11 -4.09 -31.28
CA ARG A 399 21.15 -3.83 -30.30
C ARG A 399 21.97 -5.11 -30.17
N ASP A 400 23.29 -4.98 -30.21
CA ASP A 400 24.18 -6.07 -29.88
C ASP A 400 24.15 -6.30 -28.35
N GLY A 401 23.66 -7.46 -27.92
CA GLY A 401 23.56 -7.84 -26.50
C GLY A 401 22.15 -7.82 -25.92
N VAL A 402 21.99 -8.39 -24.72
CA VAL A 402 20.72 -8.41 -23.97
C VAL A 402 20.64 -7.16 -23.11
N ASP A 403 19.65 -6.30 -23.38
CA ASP A 403 19.34 -5.15 -22.53
C ASP A 403 18.45 -5.60 -21.37
N TYR A 404 19.04 -5.71 -20.17
CA TYR A 404 18.32 -6.11 -18.96
C TYR A 404 17.45 -4.99 -18.39
N ASN A 405 17.72 -3.72 -18.72
CA ASN A 405 16.84 -2.61 -18.32
C ASN A 405 15.49 -2.67 -19.07
N ASP A 406 15.47 -3.27 -20.26
CA ASP A 406 14.22 -3.56 -20.99
C ASP A 406 13.48 -4.80 -20.43
N GLY A 407 13.98 -5.45 -19.38
CA GLY A 407 13.35 -6.61 -18.74
C GLY A 407 13.52 -7.92 -19.53
N HIS A 408 14.53 -8.03 -20.39
CA HIS A 408 14.73 -9.17 -21.29
C HIS A 408 15.36 -10.41 -20.61
N TYR A 409 14.74 -10.92 -19.55
CA TYR A 409 15.13 -12.16 -18.88
C TYR A 409 14.60 -13.40 -19.60
N THR A 410 15.32 -14.52 -19.52
CA THR A 410 14.94 -15.78 -20.19
C THR A 410 13.53 -16.24 -19.83
N VAL A 411 13.19 -16.20 -18.54
CA VAL A 411 11.86 -16.57 -18.04
C VAL A 411 10.75 -15.64 -18.55
N ILE A 412 11.04 -14.34 -18.73
CA ILE A 412 10.10 -13.35 -19.27
C ILE A 412 9.89 -13.61 -20.77
N LYS A 413 10.96 -13.87 -21.54
CA LYS A 413 10.85 -14.25 -22.96
C LYS A 413 10.02 -15.52 -23.15
N GLN A 414 10.21 -16.51 -22.28
CA GLN A 414 9.42 -17.74 -22.29
C GLN A 414 7.96 -17.50 -21.91
N LEU A 415 7.68 -16.61 -20.95
CA LEU A 415 6.30 -16.24 -20.61
C LEU A 415 5.62 -15.56 -21.81
N VAL A 416 6.27 -14.54 -22.37
CA VAL A 416 5.76 -13.75 -23.49
C VAL A 416 5.44 -14.62 -24.70
N SER A 417 6.25 -15.63 -25.01
CA SER A 417 5.98 -16.54 -26.12
C SER A 417 4.81 -17.49 -25.89
N LEU A 418 4.39 -17.70 -24.65
CA LEU A 418 3.20 -18.48 -24.30
C LEU A 418 1.90 -17.65 -24.31
N LEU A 419 2.02 -16.32 -24.32
CA LEU A 419 0.87 -15.41 -24.26
C LEU A 419 0.39 -15.01 -25.67
N PRO A 420 -0.93 -15.03 -25.92
CA PRO A 420 -1.48 -14.37 -27.11
C PRO A 420 -1.08 -12.89 -27.11
N ASN A 421 -0.49 -12.41 -28.20
CA ASN A 421 0.04 -11.04 -28.31
C ASN A 421 1.01 -10.65 -27.17
N GLY A 422 1.78 -11.61 -26.64
CA GLY A 422 2.59 -11.40 -25.44
C GLY A 422 3.57 -10.23 -25.50
N GLU A 423 4.15 -9.93 -26.67
CA GLU A 423 5.04 -8.77 -26.86
C GLU A 423 4.31 -7.45 -26.63
N TYR A 424 3.06 -7.35 -27.07
CA TYR A 424 2.23 -6.18 -26.84
C TYR A 424 1.76 -6.10 -25.37
N ILE A 425 1.38 -7.23 -24.76
CA ILE A 425 1.05 -7.30 -23.34
C ILE A 425 2.22 -6.83 -22.46
N LYS A 426 3.44 -7.31 -22.75
CA LYS A 426 4.65 -6.86 -22.06
C LYS A 426 4.89 -5.37 -22.30
N TYR A 427 4.75 -4.89 -23.54
CA TYR A 427 4.92 -3.48 -23.87
C TYR A 427 3.99 -2.56 -23.05
N GLN A 428 2.72 -2.94 -22.88
CA GLN A 428 1.78 -2.20 -22.04
C GLN A 428 2.22 -2.15 -20.57
N VAL A 429 2.72 -3.27 -20.03
CA VAL A 429 3.25 -3.35 -18.66
C VAL A 429 4.48 -2.47 -18.49
N ASP A 430 5.40 -2.52 -19.46
CA ASP A 430 6.61 -1.69 -19.45
C ASP A 430 6.26 -0.19 -19.43
N LYS A 431 5.27 0.23 -20.24
CA LYS A 431 4.77 1.61 -20.24
C LYS A 431 4.10 2.00 -18.92
N ALA A 432 3.33 1.11 -18.31
CA ALA A 432 2.73 1.36 -17.00
C ALA A 432 3.82 1.50 -15.92
N ILE A 433 4.85 0.66 -15.93
CA ILE A 433 6.01 0.76 -15.02
C ILE A 433 6.75 2.08 -15.23
N ASP A 434 7.02 2.47 -16.48
CA ASP A 434 7.71 3.72 -16.81
C ASP A 434 6.92 4.95 -16.35
N ALA A 435 5.59 4.93 -16.52
CA ALA A 435 4.71 6.00 -16.03
C ALA A 435 4.74 6.14 -14.50
N CYS A 436 5.01 5.04 -13.78
CA CYS A 436 5.01 4.99 -12.31
C CYS A 436 6.42 5.04 -11.68
N SER A 437 7.45 5.38 -12.48
CA SER A 437 8.87 5.22 -12.12
C SER A 437 9.43 6.26 -11.13
N GLN A 438 8.64 7.28 -10.74
CA GLN A 438 9.05 8.41 -9.88
C GLN A 438 9.80 8.01 -8.59
N VAL A 439 9.51 6.83 -8.04
CA VAL A 439 10.16 6.32 -6.81
C VAL A 439 11.16 5.22 -7.14
N GLN A 440 10.77 4.26 -7.97
CA GLN A 440 11.60 3.14 -8.39
C GLN A 440 11.01 2.56 -9.68
N ASN A 441 11.83 2.39 -10.71
CA ASN A 441 11.47 1.58 -11.86
C ASN A 441 11.77 0.10 -11.56
N LEU A 442 10.78 -0.78 -11.70
CA LEU A 442 10.92 -2.19 -11.37
C LEU A 442 11.97 -2.90 -12.25
N ARG A 443 12.04 -2.57 -13.55
CA ARG A 443 12.93 -3.26 -14.50
C ARG A 443 14.39 -2.88 -14.24
N GLU A 444 14.65 -1.59 -14.05
CA GLU A 444 15.97 -1.08 -13.66
C GLU A 444 16.40 -1.67 -12.32
N ALA A 445 15.50 -1.73 -11.32
CA ALA A 445 15.80 -2.31 -10.02
C ALA A 445 16.18 -3.82 -10.06
N ILE A 446 15.59 -4.60 -10.98
CA ILE A 446 15.99 -6.00 -11.19
C ILE A 446 17.42 -6.03 -11.76
N ASN A 447 17.72 -5.18 -12.74
CA ASN A 447 19.06 -5.13 -13.34
C ASN A 447 20.12 -4.64 -12.35
N GLU A 448 19.83 -3.64 -11.53
CA GLU A 448 20.71 -3.18 -10.44
C GLU A 448 21.03 -4.32 -9.47
N CYS A 449 20.01 -5.06 -9.00
CA CYS A 449 20.19 -6.22 -8.12
C CYS A 449 21.08 -7.28 -8.79
N ARG A 450 20.84 -7.56 -10.08
CA ARG A 450 21.65 -8.47 -10.90
C ARG A 450 23.10 -8.01 -10.97
N GLU A 451 23.37 -6.74 -11.25
CA GLU A 451 24.73 -6.21 -11.34
C GLU A 451 25.48 -6.31 -10.01
N ILE A 452 24.83 -5.99 -8.89
CA ILE A 452 25.43 -6.08 -7.56
C ILE A 452 25.75 -7.54 -7.23
N TRP A 453 24.83 -8.45 -7.53
CA TRP A 453 25.05 -9.88 -7.36
C TRP A 453 26.25 -10.39 -8.18
N LEU A 454 26.33 -10.03 -9.47
CA LEU A 454 27.41 -10.44 -10.37
C LEU A 454 28.78 -9.86 -9.97
N LYS A 455 28.81 -8.65 -9.39
CA LYS A 455 30.04 -8.05 -8.83
C LYS A 455 30.56 -8.84 -7.62
N GLY A 456 29.70 -9.64 -6.96
CA GLY A 456 30.05 -10.41 -5.77
C GLY A 456 30.20 -9.53 -4.51
N GLY A 457 30.62 -10.15 -3.41
CA GLY A 457 30.80 -9.48 -2.11
C GLY A 457 29.84 -10.00 -1.03
N LYS A 458 29.93 -9.39 0.17
CA LYS A 458 29.20 -9.86 1.37
C LYS A 458 27.68 -9.84 1.19
N ASP A 459 27.15 -8.85 0.47
CA ASP A 459 25.70 -8.68 0.26
C ASP A 459 25.18 -9.31 -1.05
N ALA A 460 26.03 -9.96 -1.84
CA ALA A 460 25.65 -10.43 -3.18
C ALA A 460 24.41 -11.34 -3.17
N GLN A 461 24.31 -12.24 -2.18
CA GLN A 461 23.18 -13.16 -2.07
C GLN A 461 21.88 -12.47 -1.64
N LYS A 462 21.99 -11.39 -0.87
CA LYS A 462 20.84 -10.56 -0.50
C LYS A 462 20.24 -9.88 -1.72
N TYR A 463 21.09 -9.26 -2.55
CA TYR A 463 20.65 -8.64 -3.79
C TYR A 463 20.16 -9.66 -4.82
N HIS A 464 20.73 -10.88 -4.84
CA HIS A 464 20.18 -11.98 -5.64
C HIS A 464 18.73 -12.31 -5.22
N ALA A 465 18.49 -12.56 -3.93
CA ALA A 465 17.15 -12.87 -3.42
C ALA A 465 16.15 -11.74 -3.72
N ARG A 466 16.54 -10.48 -3.48
CA ARG A 466 15.72 -9.30 -3.81
C ARG A 466 15.44 -9.18 -5.30
N GLY A 467 16.44 -9.40 -6.15
CA GLY A 467 16.29 -9.37 -7.61
C GLY A 467 15.33 -10.45 -8.11
N ILE A 468 15.37 -11.65 -7.53
CA ILE A 468 14.41 -12.73 -7.84
C ILE A 468 12.98 -12.31 -7.46
N ASN A 469 12.78 -11.74 -6.27
CA ASN A 469 11.45 -11.24 -5.87
C ASN A 469 10.93 -10.14 -6.81
N TYR A 470 11.80 -9.23 -7.27
CA TYR A 470 11.42 -8.21 -8.23
C TYR A 470 11.13 -8.78 -9.62
N LEU A 471 11.90 -9.77 -10.07
CA LEU A 471 11.65 -10.47 -11.33
C LEU A 471 10.34 -11.25 -11.29
N GLU A 472 10.04 -11.92 -10.18
CA GLU A 472 8.75 -12.56 -9.94
C GLU A 472 7.60 -11.55 -10.02
N ARG A 473 7.75 -10.38 -9.39
CA ARG A 473 6.75 -9.31 -9.46
C ARG A 473 6.53 -8.84 -10.91
N TYR A 474 7.61 -8.63 -11.67
CA TYR A 474 7.50 -8.23 -13.07
C TYR A 474 6.79 -9.30 -13.91
N TRP A 475 7.11 -10.57 -13.67
CA TRP A 475 6.43 -11.70 -14.29
C TRP A 475 4.92 -11.70 -13.98
N TRP A 476 4.53 -11.48 -12.72
CA TRP A 476 3.12 -11.45 -12.31
C TRP A 476 2.36 -10.27 -12.92
N LEU A 477 2.99 -9.10 -13.08
CA LEU A 477 2.37 -7.96 -13.76
C LEU A 477 2.06 -8.25 -15.24
N ILE A 478 2.93 -9.01 -15.92
CA ILE A 478 2.70 -9.44 -17.32
C ILE A 478 1.52 -10.43 -17.38
N VAL A 479 1.49 -11.41 -16.49
CA VAL A 479 0.38 -12.38 -16.40
C VAL A 479 -0.94 -11.68 -16.05
N PHE A 480 -0.90 -10.72 -15.13
CA PHE A 480 -2.05 -9.93 -14.74
C PHE A 480 -2.59 -9.12 -15.92
N ASN A 481 -1.73 -8.45 -16.69
CA ASN A 481 -2.17 -7.70 -17.87
C ASN A 481 -2.73 -8.62 -18.98
N ALA A 482 -2.19 -9.84 -19.14
CA ALA A 482 -2.79 -10.83 -20.04
C ALA A 482 -4.21 -11.23 -19.60
N TYR A 483 -4.44 -11.42 -18.30
CA TYR A 483 -5.78 -11.64 -17.76
C TYR A 483 -6.70 -10.44 -18.05
N LEU A 484 -6.25 -9.22 -17.79
CA LEU A 484 -7.05 -8.02 -18.04
C LEU A 484 -7.45 -7.92 -19.53
N ALA A 485 -6.54 -8.21 -20.45
CA ALA A 485 -6.80 -8.19 -21.88
C ALA A 485 -7.85 -9.23 -22.32
N GLU A 486 -7.89 -10.40 -21.67
CA GLU A 486 -8.88 -11.46 -21.98
C GLU A 486 -10.23 -11.21 -21.29
N GLU A 487 -10.23 -10.78 -20.03
CA GLU A 487 -11.43 -10.77 -19.18
C GLU A 487 -12.13 -9.41 -19.15
N ALA A 488 -11.44 -8.28 -19.35
CA ALA A 488 -12.09 -6.97 -19.38
C ALA A 488 -13.16 -6.83 -20.48
N PRO A 489 -12.93 -7.28 -21.74
CA PRO A 489 -13.95 -7.19 -22.81
C PRO A 489 -15.22 -8.00 -22.54
N VAL A 490 -15.14 -9.03 -21.70
CA VAL A 490 -16.28 -9.88 -21.34
C VAL A 490 -16.87 -9.52 -19.96
N GLY A 491 -16.36 -8.48 -19.30
CA GLY A 491 -16.86 -7.98 -18.03
C GLY A 491 -16.36 -8.74 -16.80
N PHE A 492 -15.17 -9.33 -16.87
CA PHE A 492 -14.56 -10.16 -15.82
C PHE A 492 -15.45 -11.32 -15.39
N LYS A 493 -15.75 -12.23 -16.33
CA LYS A 493 -16.60 -13.40 -16.07
C LYS A 493 -15.92 -14.43 -15.17
N GLN A 494 -14.59 -14.50 -15.26
CA GLN A 494 -13.75 -15.30 -14.38
C GLN A 494 -12.95 -14.38 -13.48
N SER A 495 -12.74 -14.77 -12.23
CA SER A 495 -11.77 -14.08 -11.38
C SER A 495 -10.33 -14.42 -11.76
N PHE A 496 -9.36 -13.64 -11.28
CA PHE A 496 -7.95 -13.89 -11.59
C PHE A 496 -7.46 -15.28 -11.14
N PRO A 497 -7.75 -15.75 -9.90
CA PRO A 497 -7.45 -17.14 -9.52
C PRO A 497 -8.13 -18.19 -10.40
N GLU A 498 -9.39 -17.97 -10.80
CA GLU A 498 -10.12 -18.89 -11.67
C GLU A 498 -9.47 -19.00 -13.05
N TRP A 499 -9.12 -17.86 -13.65
CA TRP A 499 -8.39 -17.80 -14.90
C TRP A 499 -7.00 -18.47 -14.81
N MET A 500 -6.34 -18.36 -13.66
CA MET A 500 -5.03 -18.98 -13.42
C MET A 500 -5.09 -20.52 -13.24
N LYS A 501 -6.21 -21.10 -12.80
CA LYS A 501 -6.33 -22.56 -12.56
C LYS A 501 -5.99 -23.39 -13.79
N GLY A 502 -6.36 -22.93 -14.99
CA GLY A 502 -6.11 -23.64 -16.26
C GLY A 502 -4.69 -23.50 -16.81
N ARG A 503 -3.85 -22.64 -16.23
CA ARG A 503 -2.60 -22.14 -16.86
C ARG A 503 -1.34 -22.66 -16.17
N TRP A 504 -1.29 -23.98 -15.97
CA TRP A 504 -0.19 -24.69 -15.30
C TRP A 504 1.21 -24.41 -15.90
N GLY A 505 1.28 -24.12 -17.20
CA GLY A 505 2.52 -23.74 -17.89
C GLY A 505 3.19 -22.52 -17.27
N PHE A 506 2.40 -21.55 -16.79
CA PHE A 506 2.89 -20.35 -16.12
C PHE A 506 3.51 -20.68 -14.76
N LYS A 507 2.83 -21.49 -13.94
CA LYS A 507 3.33 -21.92 -12.61
C LYS A 507 4.64 -22.69 -12.70
N ARG A 508 4.89 -23.41 -13.79
CA ARG A 508 6.17 -24.09 -14.05
C ARG A 508 7.31 -23.12 -14.40
N LEU A 509 7.00 -22.00 -15.08
CA LEU A 509 8.00 -20.97 -15.38
C LEU A 509 8.47 -20.22 -14.14
N LEU A 510 7.58 -19.95 -13.18
CA LEU A 510 7.94 -19.31 -11.91
C LEU A 510 9.03 -20.08 -11.14
N LYS A 511 9.11 -21.40 -11.28
CA LYS A 511 10.17 -22.21 -10.65
C LYS A 511 11.55 -22.07 -11.32
N LYS A 512 11.65 -21.29 -12.39
CA LYS A 512 12.87 -21.09 -13.21
C LYS A 512 13.30 -19.62 -13.25
N LEU A 513 12.88 -18.83 -12.27
CA LEU A 513 13.31 -17.44 -12.15
C LEU A 513 14.81 -17.40 -11.89
N GLU A 514 15.54 -16.76 -12.79
CA GLU A 514 16.98 -16.58 -12.72
C GLU A 514 17.33 -15.19 -13.23
N LEU A 515 18.33 -14.57 -12.60
CA LEU A 515 18.80 -13.24 -13.00
C LEU A 515 19.83 -13.31 -14.14
N GLN A 516 20.21 -14.49 -14.64
CA GLN A 516 21.31 -14.62 -15.61
C GLN A 516 20.91 -14.43 -17.07
#